data_AF-A0A7C5XLP3-F1
#
_entry.id   AF-A0A7C5XLP3-F1
#
_cell.length_a   1.000
_cell.length_b   1.000
_cell.length_c   1.000
_cell.angle_alpha   90.00
_cell.angle_beta   90.00
_cell.angle_gamma   90.00
#
_symmetry.space_group_name_H-M   'P 1'
#
loop_
_entity.id
_entity.type
_entity.pdbx_description
1 polymer ?
#
loop_
_entity_poly.entity_id
_entity_poly.type
_entity_poly.pdbx_seq_one_letter_code
_entity_poly.pdbx_strand_id
1 'polypeptide(L)'
;MAREQKSESANLETLNGFVILGKKHLTLLTISSLFSIATSIFVIFASLMPIAIFKGYPLSGYISLVYSDLYAFEKPIVFRALESVSIITLSLFIGSSIPITLSLFVLAKLIVSGKRYGVFNGYRAINSIYIELIPASSIVAMLTLTLFTAILRVVVMDILPTLPFGGCIDTSAGRLCVERSTALFTWVYSLATSYRPMLFAIMLLLLVLGAFTMYKALELRRTRITY
;
A
#
# COMPACT_ATOMS: atom_id res chain seq x y z
N MET A 1 1.64 55.67 -35.11
CA MET A 1 1.08 54.34 -35.42
C MET A 1 1.81 53.32 -34.58
N ALA A 2 1.21 52.96 -33.45
CA ALA A 2 1.70 51.98 -32.52
C ALA A 2 0.49 51.13 -32.10
N ARG A 3 0.73 49.83 -31.85
CA ARG A 3 -0.18 48.80 -31.33
C ARG A 3 -0.69 47.78 -32.35
N GLU A 4 0.18 46.89 -32.79
CA GLU A 4 -0.18 45.50 -33.10
C GLU A 4 1.03 44.58 -32.84
N GLN A 5 1.45 44.44 -31.59
CA GLN A 5 2.47 43.43 -31.24
C GLN A 5 2.42 42.97 -29.77
N LYS A 6 1.31 43.20 -29.06
CA LYS A 6 1.20 42.91 -27.62
C LYS A 6 0.19 41.79 -27.26
N SER A 7 -0.33 41.07 -28.26
CA SER A 7 -1.38 40.06 -28.06
C SER A 7 -0.87 38.61 -28.14
N GLU A 8 0.20 38.33 -28.89
CA GLU A 8 0.73 36.95 -28.99
C GLU A 8 1.60 36.52 -27.80
N SER A 9 2.22 37.46 -27.09
CA SER A 9 3.06 37.14 -25.92
C SER A 9 2.24 36.77 -24.67
N ALA A 10 0.96 37.13 -24.61
CA ALA A 10 0.09 36.84 -23.45
C ALA A 10 -0.47 35.39 -23.46
N ASN A 11 -0.40 34.69 -24.59
CA ASN A 11 -0.86 33.31 -24.71
C ASN A 11 0.23 32.26 -24.44
N LEU A 12 1.52 32.65 -24.41
CA LEU A 12 2.60 31.73 -24.02
C LEU A 12 2.82 31.66 -22.51
N GLU A 13 2.55 32.72 -21.75
CA GLU A 13 2.76 32.71 -20.30
C GLU A 13 1.76 31.81 -19.54
N THR A 14 0.59 31.54 -20.11
CA THR A 14 -0.41 30.62 -19.51
C THR A 14 -0.10 29.13 -19.75
N LEU A 15 0.89 28.82 -20.59
CA LEU A 15 1.38 27.46 -20.83
C LEU A 15 2.53 27.05 -19.90
N ASN A 16 3.05 27.96 -19.06
CA ASN A 16 4.14 27.76 -18.08
C ASN A 16 3.77 26.86 -16.87
N GLY A 17 3.11 25.74 -17.15
CA GLY A 17 2.62 24.80 -16.15
C GLY A 17 2.07 23.52 -16.76
N PHE A 18 1.70 23.51 -18.04
CA PHE A 18 1.01 22.40 -18.68
C PHE A 18 1.94 21.52 -19.54
N VAL A 19 1.94 20.20 -19.28
CA VAL A 19 2.61 19.19 -20.11
C VAL A 19 1.60 18.59 -21.06
N ILE A 20 1.98 18.42 -22.33
CA ILE A 20 1.20 17.72 -23.34
C ILE A 20 1.45 16.21 -23.17
N LEU A 21 0.43 15.43 -22.80
CA LEU A 21 0.56 13.98 -22.67
C LEU A 21 0.12 13.25 -23.95
N GLY A 22 1.03 12.46 -24.51
CA GLY A 22 0.71 11.44 -25.50
C GLY A 22 -0.06 10.26 -24.90
N LYS A 23 -0.76 9.48 -25.75
CA LYS A 23 -1.55 8.31 -25.34
C LYS A 23 -0.76 7.32 -24.44
N LYS A 24 0.49 7.05 -24.79
CA LYS A 24 1.38 6.15 -24.02
C LYS A 24 1.61 6.62 -22.57
N HIS A 25 1.78 7.94 -22.38
CA HIS A 25 1.98 8.52 -21.05
C HIS A 25 0.70 8.41 -20.23
N LEU A 26 -0.46 8.71 -20.84
CA LEU A 26 -1.75 8.60 -20.18
C LEU A 26 -2.02 7.15 -19.73
N THR A 27 -1.80 6.16 -20.59
CA THR A 27 -1.97 4.74 -20.23
C THR A 27 -1.06 4.32 -19.07
N LEU A 28 0.22 4.71 -19.10
CA LEU A 28 1.17 4.39 -18.03
C LEU A 28 0.75 5.00 -16.69
N LEU A 29 0.35 6.27 -16.69
CA LEU A 29 -0.06 6.97 -15.48
C LEU A 29 -1.33 6.36 -14.88
N THR A 30 -2.29 5.95 -15.72
CA THR A 30 -3.49 5.24 -15.30
C THR A 30 -3.15 3.89 -14.66
N ILE A 31 -2.28 3.09 -15.30
CA ILE A 31 -1.86 1.78 -14.78
C ILE A 31 -1.15 1.95 -13.43
N SER A 32 -0.21 2.90 -13.31
CA SER A 32 0.53 3.14 -12.07
C SER A 32 -0.39 3.56 -10.92
N SER A 33 -1.38 4.41 -11.22
CA SER A 33 -2.37 4.88 -10.23
C SER A 33 -3.29 3.75 -9.78
N LEU A 34 -3.78 2.92 -10.71
CA LEU A 34 -4.61 1.76 -10.39
C LEU A 34 -3.84 0.74 -9.56
N PHE A 35 -2.58 0.48 -9.90
CA PHE A 35 -1.75 -0.47 -9.16
C PHE A 35 -1.50 0.03 -7.73
N SER A 36 -1.17 1.32 -7.55
CA SER A 36 -0.99 1.97 -6.25
C SER A 36 -2.24 1.88 -5.36
N ILE A 37 -3.42 2.12 -5.95
CA ILE A 37 -4.71 1.98 -5.25
C ILE A 37 -4.93 0.52 -4.85
N ALA A 38 -4.77 -0.42 -5.78
CA ALA A 38 -4.99 -1.84 -5.53
C ALA A 38 -4.09 -2.39 -4.42
N THR A 39 -2.80 -2.01 -4.41
CA THR A 39 -1.86 -2.43 -3.37
C THR A 39 -2.22 -1.85 -2.01
N SER A 40 -2.68 -0.61 -1.97
CA SER A 40 -3.05 0.06 -0.71
C SER A 40 -4.34 -0.50 -0.12
N ILE A 41 -5.34 -0.80 -0.97
CA ILE A 41 -6.56 -1.50 -0.57
C ILE A 41 -6.22 -2.91 -0.07
N PHE A 42 -5.35 -3.62 -0.79
CA PHE A 42 -4.89 -4.94 -0.38
C PHE A 42 -4.26 -4.90 1.02
N VAL A 43 -3.36 -3.94 1.28
CA VAL A 43 -2.70 -3.78 2.58
C VAL A 43 -3.72 -3.51 3.70
N ILE A 44 -4.70 -2.63 3.46
CA ILE A 44 -5.79 -2.33 4.41
C ILE A 44 -6.64 -3.58 4.68
N PHE A 45 -7.02 -4.31 3.63
CA PHE A 45 -7.86 -5.48 3.78
C PHE A 45 -7.12 -6.63 4.49
N ALA A 46 -5.84 -6.83 4.14
CA ALA A 46 -5.01 -7.87 4.73
C ALA A 46 -4.71 -7.61 6.22
N SER A 47 -4.61 -6.34 6.64
CA SER A 47 -4.35 -6.01 8.05
C SER A 47 -5.54 -6.22 8.97
N LEU A 48 -6.77 -6.12 8.46
CA LEU A 48 -8.01 -6.40 9.21
C LEU A 48 -8.28 -7.89 9.37
N MET A 49 -7.77 -8.71 8.46
CA MET A 49 -7.99 -10.15 8.48
C MET A 49 -7.21 -10.82 9.63
N PRO A 50 -7.82 -11.79 10.33
CA PRO A 50 -7.10 -12.60 11.30
C PRO A 50 -6.00 -13.38 10.58
N ILE A 51 -4.83 -13.49 11.20
CA ILE A 51 -3.70 -14.29 10.71
C ILE A 51 -3.87 -15.73 11.15
N ALA A 52 -4.23 -15.94 12.41
CA ALA A 52 -4.48 -17.25 13.00
C ALA A 52 -5.69 -17.20 13.92
N ILE A 53 -6.49 -18.27 13.88
CA ILE A 53 -7.64 -18.48 14.77
C ILE A 53 -7.39 -19.77 15.54
N PHE A 54 -7.45 -19.69 16.87
CA PHE A 54 -7.21 -20.79 17.78
C PHE A 54 -8.51 -21.26 18.42
N LYS A 55 -8.74 -22.58 18.40
CA LYS A 55 -9.91 -23.19 19.02
C LYS A 55 -9.48 -24.38 19.89
N GLY A 56 -9.89 -24.35 21.16
CA GLY A 56 -9.69 -25.43 22.12
C GLY A 56 -9.04 -24.97 23.42
N TYR A 57 -8.74 -25.94 24.27
CA TYR A 57 -7.89 -25.78 25.46
C TYR A 57 -6.50 -26.33 25.11
N PRO A 58 -5.39 -25.73 25.55
CA PRO A 58 -5.29 -24.59 26.47
C PRO A 58 -5.47 -23.21 25.82
N LEU A 59 -5.51 -23.07 24.50
CA LEU A 59 -5.48 -21.77 23.81
C LEU A 59 -6.71 -21.52 22.92
N SER A 60 -7.41 -20.41 23.16
CA SER A 60 -8.58 -20.00 22.35
C SER A 60 -8.52 -18.51 22.01
N GLY A 61 -8.95 -18.13 20.80
CA GLY A 61 -9.00 -16.74 20.38
C GLY A 61 -8.52 -16.53 18.94
N TYR A 62 -8.11 -15.31 18.61
CA TYR A 62 -7.57 -14.98 17.30
C TYR A 62 -6.46 -13.93 17.40
N ILE A 63 -5.56 -13.97 16.43
CA ILE A 63 -4.48 -13.00 16.27
C ILE A 63 -4.68 -12.30 14.93
N SER A 64 -4.84 -10.98 14.96
CA SER A 64 -4.80 -10.10 13.79
C SER A 64 -3.82 -8.96 14.04
N LEU A 65 -3.44 -8.25 12.98
CA LEU A 65 -2.56 -7.09 13.11
C LEU A 65 -3.23 -5.91 13.83
N VAL A 66 -4.56 -5.84 13.81
CA VAL A 66 -5.31 -4.71 14.39
C VAL A 66 -5.97 -5.12 15.70
N TYR A 67 -6.64 -6.26 15.70
CA TYR A 67 -7.39 -6.78 16.83
C TYR A 67 -6.84 -8.15 17.19
N SER A 68 -6.42 -8.32 18.43
CA SER A 68 -5.96 -9.61 18.95
C SER A 68 -6.66 -9.86 20.27
N ASP A 69 -7.24 -11.04 20.39
CA ASP A 69 -7.88 -11.49 21.61
C ASP A 69 -7.49 -12.95 21.83
N LEU A 70 -6.70 -13.20 22.86
CA LEU A 70 -6.09 -14.49 23.10
C LEU A 70 -6.27 -14.87 24.57
N TYR A 71 -6.79 -16.07 24.78
CA TYR A 71 -7.00 -16.65 26.09
C TYR A 71 -6.14 -17.91 26.21
N ALA A 72 -5.40 -18.03 27.32
CA ALA A 72 -4.83 -19.31 27.73
C ALA A 72 -5.47 -19.76 29.04
N PHE A 73 -5.88 -21.02 29.10
CA PHE A 73 -6.55 -21.59 30.26
C PHE A 73 -7.74 -20.72 30.69
N GLU A 74 -8.51 -20.22 29.71
CA GLU A 74 -9.67 -19.32 29.89
C GLU A 74 -9.34 -17.96 30.52
N LYS A 75 -8.06 -17.61 30.68
CA LYS A 75 -7.62 -16.31 31.17
C LYS A 75 -7.07 -15.45 30.03
N PRO A 76 -7.39 -14.15 29.98
CA PRO A 76 -6.88 -13.27 28.94
C PRO A 76 -5.36 -13.15 29.06
N ILE A 77 -4.65 -13.30 27.95
CA ILE A 77 -3.21 -13.03 27.88
C ILE A 77 -2.98 -11.69 27.17
N VAL A 78 -2.30 -10.78 27.86
CA VAL A 78 -1.83 -9.54 27.24
C VAL A 78 -0.44 -9.77 26.68
N PHE A 79 -0.36 -9.94 25.35
CA PHE A 79 0.91 -9.93 24.64
C PHE A 79 1.28 -8.50 24.27
N ARG A 80 2.20 -7.89 25.03
CA ARG A 80 2.71 -6.52 24.75
C ARG A 80 3.27 -6.36 23.34
N ALA A 81 3.82 -7.44 22.77
CA ALA A 81 4.28 -7.47 21.38
C ALA A 81 3.12 -7.27 20.38
N LEU A 82 1.97 -7.91 20.61
CA LEU A 82 0.77 -7.76 19.77
C LEU A 82 0.14 -6.37 19.91
N GLU A 83 0.18 -5.78 21.10
CA GLU A 83 -0.27 -4.41 21.34
C GLU A 83 0.60 -3.39 20.58
N SER A 84 1.93 -3.57 20.63
CA SER A 84 2.88 -2.75 19.86
C SER A 84 2.65 -2.88 18.35
N VAL A 85 2.36 -4.10 17.88
CA VAL A 85 1.99 -4.34 16.48
C VAL A 85 0.75 -3.52 16.13
N SER A 86 -0.32 -3.58 16.92
CA SER A 86 -1.57 -2.84 16.66
C SER A 86 -1.36 -1.33 16.46
N ILE A 87 -0.52 -0.69 17.28
CA ILE A 87 -0.18 0.73 17.15
C ILE A 87 0.52 1.02 15.81
N ILE A 88 1.47 0.17 15.42
CA ILE A 88 2.18 0.33 14.14
C ILE A 88 1.22 0.07 12.96
N THR A 89 0.29 -0.87 13.10
CA THR A 89 -0.74 -1.15 12.09
C THR A 89 -1.65 0.06 11.83
N LEU A 90 -1.89 0.90 12.84
CA LEU A 90 -2.64 2.14 12.66
C LEU A 90 -1.89 3.15 11.76
N SER A 91 -0.57 3.25 11.92
CA SER A 91 0.27 4.08 11.02
C SER A 91 0.25 3.55 9.59
N LEU A 92 0.17 2.23 9.43
CA LEU A 92 0.07 1.55 8.15
C LEU A 92 -1.29 1.80 7.46
N PHE A 93 -2.36 1.90 8.24
CA PHE A 93 -3.69 2.33 7.77
C PHE A 93 -3.68 3.76 7.22
N ILE A 94 -3.16 4.69 8.02
CA ILE A 94 -3.05 6.10 7.62
C ILE A 94 -2.17 6.22 6.38
N GLY A 95 -0.99 5.58 6.39
CA GLY A 95 -0.07 5.56 5.27
C GLY A 95 -0.68 5.01 3.99
N SER A 96 -1.54 3.98 4.08
CA SER A 96 -2.20 3.38 2.91
C SER A 96 -3.37 4.22 2.38
N SER A 97 -3.93 5.13 3.18
CA SER A 97 -4.98 6.05 2.70
C SER A 97 -4.44 7.17 1.78
N ILE A 98 -3.17 7.58 1.98
CA ILE A 98 -2.49 8.61 1.19
C ILE A 98 -2.39 8.23 -0.31
N PRO A 99 -1.85 7.07 -0.70
CA PRO A 99 -1.78 6.68 -2.11
C PRO A 99 -3.17 6.53 -2.73
N ILE A 100 -4.18 6.04 -1.98
CA ILE A 100 -5.55 5.95 -2.49
C ILE A 100 -6.09 7.35 -2.85
N THR A 101 -6.00 8.29 -1.92
CA THR A 101 -6.51 9.66 -2.12
C THR A 101 -5.77 10.39 -3.23
N LEU A 102 -4.43 10.33 -3.25
CA LEU A 102 -3.61 10.97 -4.28
C LEU A 102 -3.85 10.36 -5.66
N SER A 103 -3.84 9.03 -5.79
CA SER A 103 -4.06 8.36 -7.07
C SER A 103 -5.49 8.58 -7.59
N LEU A 104 -6.52 8.54 -6.73
CA LEU A 104 -7.90 8.87 -7.13
C LEU A 104 -8.05 10.32 -7.57
N PHE A 105 -7.42 11.26 -6.86
CA PHE A 105 -7.46 12.67 -7.22
C PHE A 105 -6.82 12.91 -8.59
N VAL A 106 -5.66 12.30 -8.85
CA VAL A 106 -5.00 12.39 -10.15
C VAL A 106 -5.83 11.73 -11.26
N LEU A 107 -6.44 10.56 -11.00
CA LEU A 107 -7.32 9.88 -11.95
C LEU A 107 -8.56 10.72 -12.30
N ALA A 108 -9.20 11.31 -11.29
CA ALA A 108 -10.35 12.19 -11.48
C ALA A 108 -9.98 13.41 -12.33
N LYS A 109 -8.81 14.03 -12.07
CA LYS A 109 -8.30 15.13 -12.90
C LYS A 109 -7.95 14.68 -14.31
N LEU A 110 -7.38 13.49 -14.50
CA LEU A 110 -7.08 12.91 -15.82
C LEU A 110 -8.35 12.68 -16.65
N ILE A 111 -9.45 12.25 -16.02
CA ILE A 111 -10.74 11.98 -16.68
C ILE A 111 -11.49 13.28 -16.99
N VAL A 112 -11.55 14.22 -16.03
CA VAL A 112 -12.32 15.47 -16.15
C VAL A 112 -11.59 16.54 -16.98
N SER A 113 -10.26 16.46 -17.13
CA SER A 113 -9.48 17.45 -17.91
C SER A 113 -9.90 17.57 -19.38
N GLY A 114 -10.60 16.58 -19.93
CA GLY A 114 -11.16 16.63 -21.29
C GLY A 114 -12.14 17.78 -21.54
N LYS A 115 -12.61 18.50 -20.50
CA LYS A 115 -13.51 19.66 -20.65
C LYS A 115 -12.92 21.01 -20.24
N ARG A 116 -11.72 21.08 -19.63
CA ARG A 116 -11.18 22.34 -19.07
C ARG A 116 -9.73 22.68 -19.44
N TYR A 117 -9.02 21.78 -20.12
CA TYR A 117 -7.66 22.05 -20.60
C TYR A 117 -7.64 21.72 -22.09
N GLY A 118 -7.36 22.74 -22.91
CA GLY A 118 -7.51 22.70 -24.36
C GLY A 118 -6.96 21.40 -24.96
N VAL A 119 -7.82 20.68 -25.69
CA VAL A 119 -7.39 19.57 -26.53
C VAL A 119 -6.69 20.18 -27.74
N PHE A 120 -5.39 20.40 -27.66
CA PHE A 120 -4.60 20.81 -28.81
C PHE A 120 -4.27 19.53 -29.62
N ASN A 121 -4.86 19.41 -30.82
CA ASN A 121 -4.61 18.30 -31.76
C ASN A 121 -4.75 16.88 -31.16
N GLY A 122 -5.72 16.65 -30.27
CA GLY A 122 -6.00 15.33 -29.68
C GLY A 122 -5.12 14.95 -28.47
N TYR A 123 -4.25 15.84 -28.00
CA TYR A 123 -3.42 15.64 -26.80
C TYR A 123 -4.03 16.34 -25.58
N ARG A 124 -3.92 15.72 -24.39
CA ARG A 124 -4.40 16.30 -23.13
C ARG A 124 -3.27 17.09 -22.46
N ALA A 125 -3.51 18.38 -22.20
CA ALA A 125 -2.64 19.24 -21.42
C ALA A 125 -2.94 19.09 -19.92
N ILE A 126 -1.93 18.75 -19.10
CA ILE A 126 -2.09 18.53 -17.65
C ILE A 126 -1.00 19.31 -16.91
N ASN A 127 -1.36 19.92 -15.78
CA ASN A 127 -0.40 20.65 -14.96
C ASN A 127 0.70 19.70 -14.43
N SER A 128 1.97 20.12 -14.50
CA SER A 128 3.15 19.35 -14.07
C SER A 128 3.07 18.85 -12.64
N ILE A 129 2.39 19.59 -11.74
CA ILE A 129 2.21 19.19 -10.34
C ILE A 129 1.52 17.81 -10.26
N TYR A 130 0.49 17.56 -11.08
CA TYR A 130 -0.24 16.28 -11.05
C TYR A 130 0.60 15.11 -11.58
N ILE A 131 1.63 15.38 -12.38
CA ILE A 131 2.54 14.35 -12.90
C ILE A 131 3.51 13.90 -11.80
N GLU A 132 3.92 14.81 -10.91
CA GLU A 132 4.80 14.51 -9.78
C GLU A 132 4.07 13.76 -8.63
N LEU A 133 2.74 13.92 -8.52
CA LEU A 133 1.92 13.19 -7.53
C LEU A 133 1.87 11.67 -7.76
N ILE A 134 2.02 11.21 -9.01
CA ILE A 134 1.91 9.79 -9.36
C ILE A 134 3.10 8.98 -8.81
N PRO A 135 4.37 9.31 -9.11
CA PRO A 135 5.50 8.61 -8.53
C PRO A 135 5.51 8.75 -7.00
N ALA A 136 5.10 9.91 -6.46
CA ALA A 136 4.95 10.07 -5.01
C ALA A 136 3.95 9.06 -4.42
N SER A 137 2.78 8.87 -5.04
CA SER A 137 1.79 7.89 -4.59
C SER A 137 2.34 6.46 -4.65
N SER A 138 3.06 6.10 -5.71
CA SER A 138 3.66 4.77 -5.86
C SER A 138 4.76 4.50 -4.83
N ILE A 139 5.56 5.50 -4.47
CA ILE A 139 6.59 5.40 -3.41
C ILE A 139 5.92 5.15 -2.06
N VAL A 140 4.87 5.91 -1.72
CA VAL A 140 4.16 5.72 -0.45
C VAL A 140 3.51 4.33 -0.40
N ALA A 141 2.87 3.88 -1.48
CA ALA A 141 2.30 2.53 -1.57
C ALA A 141 3.35 1.41 -1.42
N MET A 142 4.57 1.63 -1.93
CA MET A 142 5.68 0.70 -1.76
C MET A 142 6.15 0.67 -0.30
N LEU A 143 6.29 1.82 0.35
CA LEU A 143 6.69 1.92 1.75
C LEU A 143 5.67 1.25 2.68
N THR A 144 4.37 1.45 2.44
CA THR A 144 3.31 0.81 3.24
C THR A 144 3.29 -0.69 3.03
N LEU A 145 3.46 -1.17 1.79
CA LEU A 145 3.57 -2.60 1.50
C LEU A 145 4.82 -3.21 2.16
N THR A 146 5.96 -2.51 2.12
CA THR A 146 7.20 -2.93 2.79
C THR A 146 6.98 -3.09 4.29
N LEU A 147 6.41 -2.06 4.92
CA LEU A 147 6.11 -2.09 6.35
C LEU A 147 5.13 -3.22 6.69
N PHE A 148 4.10 -3.44 5.86
CA PHE A 148 3.16 -4.54 6.03
C PHE A 148 3.88 -5.89 6.02
N THR A 149 4.73 -6.14 5.03
CA THR A 149 5.49 -7.40 4.95
C THR A 149 6.44 -7.59 6.12
N ALA A 150 7.05 -6.52 6.63
CA ALA A 150 7.93 -6.57 7.80
C ALA A 150 7.16 -6.94 9.07
N ILE A 151 6.03 -6.26 9.33
CA ILE A 151 5.16 -6.56 10.48
C ILE A 151 4.63 -7.99 10.37
N LEU A 152 4.13 -8.38 9.19
CA LEU A 152 3.59 -9.71 8.97
C LEU A 152 4.64 -10.79 9.22
N ARG A 153 5.90 -10.56 8.80
CA ARG A 153 7.01 -11.46 9.11
C ARG A 153 7.24 -11.59 10.61
N VAL A 154 7.29 -10.48 11.35
CA VAL A 154 7.50 -10.50 12.81
C VAL A 154 6.39 -11.28 13.50
N VAL A 155 5.14 -11.02 13.15
CA VAL A 155 4.00 -11.74 13.74
C VAL A 155 4.06 -13.24 13.44
N VAL A 156 4.36 -13.62 12.19
CA VAL A 156 4.33 -15.02 11.76
C VAL A 156 5.55 -15.82 12.22
N MET A 157 6.75 -15.22 12.18
CA MET A 157 8.00 -15.94 12.46
C MET A 157 8.45 -15.81 13.91
N ASP A 158 8.11 -14.70 14.58
CA ASP A 158 8.60 -14.43 15.94
C ASP A 158 7.49 -14.53 16.99
N ILE A 159 6.26 -14.08 16.70
CA ILE A 159 5.17 -14.11 17.70
C ILE A 159 4.45 -15.47 17.69
N LEU A 160 3.91 -15.92 16.56
CA LEU A 160 3.11 -17.15 16.50
C LEU A 160 3.82 -18.39 17.07
N PRO A 161 5.12 -18.64 16.80
CA PRO A 161 5.79 -19.83 17.33
C PRO A 161 6.01 -19.82 18.84
N THR A 162 5.96 -18.64 19.48
CA THR A 162 6.13 -18.51 20.94
C THR A 162 4.88 -18.91 21.73
N LEU A 163 3.75 -19.11 21.05
CA LEU A 163 2.50 -19.48 21.70
C LEU A 163 2.52 -20.94 22.18
N PRO A 164 1.99 -21.22 23.38
CA PRO A 164 1.89 -22.57 23.88
C PRO A 164 0.78 -23.31 23.13
N PHE A 165 1.15 -24.04 22.07
CA PHE A 165 0.23 -24.91 21.34
C PHE A 165 -0.16 -26.16 22.12
N GLY A 166 0.60 -26.49 23.17
CA GLY A 166 0.38 -27.62 24.06
C GLY A 166 1.24 -27.44 25.30
N GLY A 167 0.95 -28.24 26.33
CA GLY A 167 1.68 -28.18 27.59
C GLY A 167 1.44 -29.42 28.41
N CYS A 168 2.43 -29.81 29.19
CA CYS A 168 2.29 -30.84 30.19
C CYS A 168 2.32 -30.17 31.56
N ILE A 169 1.35 -30.51 32.41
CA ILE A 169 1.27 -30.05 33.78
C ILE A 169 1.61 -31.25 34.66
N ASP A 170 2.63 -31.12 35.50
CA ASP A 170 2.93 -32.12 36.52
C ASP A 170 1.91 -31.97 37.66
N THR A 171 1.08 -32.98 37.84
CA THR A 171 0.06 -33.07 38.88
C THR A 171 0.44 -34.14 39.90
N SER A 172 -0.24 -34.18 41.05
CA SER A 172 -0.09 -35.27 42.03
C SER A 172 -0.46 -36.65 41.47
N ALA A 173 -1.21 -36.71 40.36
CA ALA A 173 -1.57 -37.94 39.65
C ALA A 173 -0.60 -38.29 38.50
N GLY A 174 0.46 -37.50 38.30
CA GLY A 174 1.40 -37.65 37.19
C GLY A 174 1.33 -36.49 36.19
N ARG A 175 1.97 -36.67 35.03
CA ARG A 175 2.08 -35.63 34.00
C ARG A 175 0.85 -35.63 33.09
N LEU A 176 0.01 -34.60 33.22
CA LEU A 176 -1.12 -34.37 32.33
C LEU A 176 -0.66 -33.56 31.12
N CYS A 177 -0.48 -34.21 29.98
CA CYS A 177 -0.25 -33.51 28.72
C CYS A 177 -1.58 -33.19 28.05
N VAL A 178 -1.86 -31.90 27.90
CA VAL A 178 -3.07 -31.43 27.23
C VAL A 178 -2.83 -31.45 25.72
N GLU A 179 -3.77 -32.01 24.97
CA GLU A 179 -3.69 -32.06 23.51
C GLU A 179 -3.61 -30.67 22.87
N ARG A 180 -3.05 -30.66 21.66
CA ARG A 180 -2.66 -29.45 20.94
C ARG A 180 -3.89 -28.62 20.57
N SER A 181 -3.88 -27.32 20.87
CA SER A 181 -4.94 -26.41 20.40
C SER A 181 -4.97 -26.39 18.86
N THR A 182 -6.17 -26.43 18.27
CA THR A 182 -6.31 -26.39 16.81
C THR A 182 -6.10 -24.95 16.32
N ALA A 183 -5.27 -24.79 15.30
CA ALA A 183 -4.98 -23.49 14.69
C ALA A 183 -5.41 -23.48 13.22
N LEU A 184 -6.29 -22.55 12.88
CA LEU A 184 -6.70 -22.26 11.51
C LEU A 184 -5.93 -21.04 11.03
N PHE A 185 -5.05 -21.25 10.04
CA PHE A 185 -4.27 -20.21 9.41
C PHE A 185 -5.00 -19.65 8.20
N THR A 186 -5.05 -18.33 8.08
CA THR A 186 -5.74 -17.68 6.94
C THR A 186 -4.82 -17.50 5.74
N TRP A 187 -5.37 -16.98 4.64
CA TRP A 187 -4.59 -16.64 3.45
C TRP A 187 -3.48 -15.61 3.74
N VAL A 188 -3.63 -14.76 4.76
CA VAL A 188 -2.62 -13.78 5.18
C VAL A 188 -1.39 -14.49 5.75
N TYR A 189 -1.59 -15.56 6.52
CA TYR A 189 -0.50 -16.43 6.99
C TYR A 189 0.20 -17.14 5.82
N SER A 190 -0.58 -17.67 4.86
CA SER A 190 -0.04 -18.30 3.65
C SER A 190 0.77 -17.33 2.79
N LEU A 191 0.37 -16.05 2.77
CA LEU A 191 1.11 -14.99 2.08
C LEU A 191 2.52 -14.82 2.65
N ALA A 192 2.65 -14.89 3.98
CA ALA A 192 3.91 -14.71 4.70
C ALA A 192 4.87 -15.90 4.61
N THR A 193 4.32 -17.09 4.39
CA THR A 193 5.05 -18.37 4.44
C THR A 193 5.25 -18.96 3.05
N SER A 194 4.17 -19.25 2.34
CA SER A 194 4.17 -19.93 1.04
C SER A 194 4.39 -18.98 -0.14
N TYR A 195 3.87 -17.74 -0.08
CA TYR A 195 3.92 -16.79 -1.20
C TYR A 195 4.92 -15.64 -1.01
N ARG A 196 5.94 -15.82 -0.16
CA ARG A 196 7.04 -14.86 0.00
C ARG A 196 7.65 -14.31 -1.30
N PRO A 197 8.03 -15.14 -2.30
CA PRO A 197 8.62 -14.62 -3.53
C PRO A 197 7.63 -13.76 -4.34
N MET A 198 6.33 -14.06 -4.27
CA MET A 198 5.29 -13.28 -4.94
C MET A 198 5.17 -11.87 -4.33
N LEU A 199 5.28 -11.72 -3.00
CA LEU A 199 5.31 -10.42 -2.35
C LEU A 199 6.50 -9.58 -2.81
N PHE A 200 7.71 -10.18 -2.86
CA PHE A 200 8.89 -9.50 -3.37
C PHE A 200 8.74 -9.07 -4.83
N ALA A 201 8.13 -9.91 -5.67
CA ALA A 201 7.86 -9.58 -7.06
C ALA A 201 6.90 -8.38 -7.19
N ILE A 202 5.84 -8.32 -6.37
CA ILE A 202 4.90 -7.18 -6.36
C ILE A 202 5.62 -5.88 -5.93
N MET A 203 6.47 -5.95 -4.91
CA MET A 203 7.26 -4.80 -4.45
C MET A 203 8.23 -4.31 -5.52
N LEU A 204 8.93 -5.24 -6.19
CA LEU A 204 9.84 -4.91 -7.28
C LEU A 204 9.08 -4.28 -8.46
N LEU A 205 7.90 -4.81 -8.80
CA LEU A 205 7.06 -4.28 -9.85
C LEU A 205 6.61 -2.83 -9.55
N LEU A 206 6.19 -2.54 -8.31
CA LEU A 206 5.89 -1.18 -7.86
C LEU A 206 7.08 -0.24 -8.01
N LEU A 207 8.27 -0.70 -7.61
CA LEU A 207 9.49 0.08 -7.69
C LEU A 207 9.85 0.41 -9.13
N VAL A 208 9.76 -0.58 -10.03
CA VAL A 208 10.01 -0.38 -11.47
C VAL A 208 8.99 0.57 -12.09
N LEU A 209 7.70 0.41 -11.78
CA LEU A 209 6.64 1.32 -12.26
C LEU A 209 6.82 2.75 -11.73
N GLY A 210 7.17 2.90 -10.45
CA GLY A 210 7.46 4.20 -9.83
C GLY A 210 8.69 4.86 -10.45
N ALA A 211 9.78 4.12 -10.63
CA ALA A 211 10.99 4.62 -11.28
C ALA A 211 10.74 5.02 -12.73
N PHE A 212 9.98 4.22 -13.48
CA PHE A 212 9.67 4.50 -14.88
C PHE A 212 8.74 5.73 -15.05
N THR A 213 7.74 5.88 -14.18
CA THR A 213 6.88 7.08 -14.17
C THR A 213 7.66 8.33 -13.76
N MET A 214 8.55 8.24 -12.78
CA MET A 214 9.43 9.34 -12.37
C MET A 214 10.41 9.74 -13.48
N TYR A 215 11.05 8.76 -14.15
CA TYR A 215 11.92 9.01 -15.29
C TYR A 215 11.18 9.74 -16.42
N LYS A 216 9.97 9.28 -16.77
CA LYS A 216 9.14 9.93 -17.79
C LYS A 216 8.69 11.33 -17.38
N ALA A 217 8.37 11.55 -16.11
CA ALA A 217 8.06 12.87 -15.59
C ALA A 217 9.24 13.85 -15.74
N LEU A 218 10.46 13.38 -15.42
CA LEU A 218 11.69 14.16 -15.57
C LEU A 218 12.01 14.46 -17.04
N GLU A 219 11.84 13.48 -17.92
CA GLU A 219 12.03 13.63 -19.37
C GLU A 219 11.11 14.73 -19.93
N LEU A 220 9.81 14.68 -19.60
CA LEU A 220 8.82 15.69 -19.98
C LEU A 220 9.14 17.09 -19.44
N ARG A 221 9.73 17.17 -18.24
CA ARG A 221 10.17 18.44 -17.65
C ARG A 221 11.40 19.00 -18.37
N ARG A 222 12.36 18.16 -18.74
CA ARG A 222 13.57 18.56 -19.48
C ARG A 222 13.23 19.09 -20.87
N THR A 223 12.29 18.46 -21.58
CA THR A 223 11.89 18.91 -22.93
C THR A 223 11.23 20.30 -22.96
N ARG A 224 10.72 20.81 -21.82
CA ARG A 224 10.22 22.20 -21.72
C ARG A 224 11.33 23.26 -21.60
N ILE A 225 12.52 22.89 -21.14
CA ILE A 225 13.61 23.85 -20.87
C ILE A 225 14.39 24.17 -22.16
N THR A 226 14.27 23.31 -23.18
CA THR A 226 15.03 23.39 -24.43
C THR A 226 14.34 24.14 -25.58
N TYR A 227 13.20 24.79 -25.36
CA TYR A 227 12.50 25.60 -26.37
C TYR A 227 12.36 27.05 -25.93
#